data_AF-A0A357EKM5-F1
#
_entry.id   AF-A0A357EKM5-F1
#
_cell.length_a   1.000
_cell.length_b   1.000
_cell.length_c   1.000
_cell.angle_alpha   90.00
_cell.angle_beta   90.00
_cell.angle_gamma   90.00
#
_symmetry.space_group_name_H-M   'P 1'
#
loop_
_entity.id
_entity.type
_entity.pdbx_description
1 polymer ?
#
loop_
_entity_poly.entity_id
_entity_poly.type
_entity_poly.pdbx_seq_one_letter_code
_entity_poly.pdbx_strand_id
1 'polypeptide(L)'
;MTATELIEFWIARLEAEQARLIETGQDAPAMTSQGRLVRTTGGLHLYEFIVPGEVRLPIDLPVSLIPADDTDTTEGIILRQTGQSLLVQLVDHLGSEVPSGTLVPDQVGLIGTATARLKDILAKPDLYHLGPTERLAALLQMPIGEVETFSANSSVFTTLWSDDRALRRQRLGSLAMDLVRANKRILLLSPGHDDSDELVGMVGRTMKAGGLNPRTWVTRYELPLVSQAAGLDLHELSFEAQMQQFYAKSQGDKATLKQKYDRFRELTPFLAQKDAKQKDLDEVRLLEWRLVTQFRELQVKLAGVDTTLKEFETLPLFQRLAMQTVGKNVESLKQYRTLYQTQMDRLDSEIDVAKGRIQQLVPEAAVPRGQRAECEELKEHLAKLGGTKKVRELLAAEENPNRQAFVQNRRLVVATPTRVATDPLFSRVRFDV
;
A
#
# COMPACT_ATOMS: atom_id res chain seq x y z
N MET A 1 24.25 -2.75 -42.01
CA MET A 1 24.70 -3.34 -40.73
C MET A 1 23.47 -3.85 -40.02
N THR A 2 23.43 -5.12 -39.60
CA THR A 2 22.28 -5.67 -38.88
C THR A 2 22.21 -5.18 -37.44
N ALA A 3 21.04 -5.32 -36.78
CA ALA A 3 20.91 -4.96 -35.36
C ALA A 3 21.84 -5.81 -34.47
N THR A 4 22.02 -7.09 -34.83
CA THR A 4 22.97 -8.01 -34.20
C THR A 4 24.41 -7.53 -34.37
N GLU A 5 24.83 -7.19 -35.60
CA GLU A 5 26.15 -6.63 -35.87
C GLU A 5 26.40 -5.31 -35.11
N LEU A 6 25.37 -4.46 -34.97
CA LEU A 6 25.45 -3.23 -34.19
C LEU A 6 25.71 -3.52 -32.70
N ILE A 7 25.00 -4.50 -32.13
CA ILE A 7 25.17 -4.90 -30.72
C ILE A 7 26.56 -5.48 -30.50
N GLU A 8 27.01 -6.40 -31.38
CA GLU A 8 28.35 -7.00 -31.33
C GLU A 8 29.46 -5.94 -31.45
N PHE A 9 29.29 -4.97 -32.36
CA PHE A 9 30.21 -3.84 -32.50
C PHE A 9 30.32 -3.03 -31.20
N TRP A 10 29.20 -2.71 -30.56
CA TRP A 10 29.21 -1.98 -29.29
C TRP A 10 29.79 -2.79 -28.14
N ILE A 11 29.54 -4.11 -28.08
CA ILE A 11 30.18 -5.01 -27.10
C ILE A 11 31.69 -4.93 -27.24
N ALA A 12 32.23 -5.16 -28.45
CA ALA A 12 33.67 -5.12 -28.69
C ALA A 12 34.29 -3.76 -28.35
N ARG A 13 33.59 -2.67 -28.68
CA ARG A 13 34.04 -1.31 -28.35
C ARG A 13 34.07 -1.04 -26.85
N LEU A 14 33.06 -1.50 -26.10
CA LEU A 14 33.01 -1.34 -24.65
C LEU A 14 34.03 -2.23 -23.93
N GLU A 15 34.30 -3.44 -24.43
CA GLU A 15 35.36 -4.31 -23.89
C GLU A 15 36.76 -3.72 -24.11
N ALA A 16 37.03 -3.16 -25.29
CA ALA A 16 38.27 -2.46 -25.56
C ALA A 16 38.43 -1.21 -24.68
N GLU A 17 37.34 -0.47 -24.47
CA GLU A 17 37.31 0.66 -23.53
C GLU A 17 37.59 0.21 -22.10
N GLN A 18 36.95 -0.87 -21.64
CA GLN A 18 37.16 -1.42 -20.30
C GLN A 18 38.62 -1.83 -20.08
N ALA A 19 39.24 -2.52 -21.05
CA ALA A 19 40.65 -2.89 -20.99
C ALA A 19 41.55 -1.65 -20.88
N ARG A 20 41.28 -0.61 -21.69
CA ARG A 20 42.00 0.66 -21.63
C ARG A 20 41.87 1.35 -20.27
N LEU A 21 40.68 1.34 -19.66
CA LEU A 21 40.46 1.95 -18.33
C LEU A 21 41.26 1.24 -17.24
N ILE A 22 41.31 -0.09 -17.29
CA ILE A 22 42.10 -0.91 -16.36
C ILE A 22 43.60 -0.59 -16.52
N GLU A 23 44.09 -0.50 -17.76
CA GLU A 23 45.49 -0.18 -18.05
C GLU A 23 45.89 1.24 -17.63
N THR A 24 44.99 2.20 -17.80
CA THR A 24 45.24 3.63 -17.52
C THR A 24 44.97 4.04 -16.08
N GLY A 25 44.33 3.18 -15.27
CA GLY A 25 43.99 3.47 -13.88
C GLY A 25 43.04 4.67 -13.74
N GLN A 26 42.10 4.84 -14.68
CA GLN A 26 41.18 5.98 -14.70
C GLN A 26 40.16 5.98 -13.54
N ASP A 27 40.04 4.88 -12.81
CA ASP A 27 39.29 4.81 -11.55
C ASP A 27 40.10 5.36 -10.34
N ALA A 28 40.99 6.33 -10.61
CA ALA A 28 41.81 6.96 -9.59
C ALA A 28 40.93 7.72 -8.58
N PRO A 29 41.14 7.53 -7.26
CA PRO A 29 40.38 8.23 -6.24
C PRO A 29 40.53 9.75 -6.37
N ALA A 30 39.41 10.46 -6.30
CA ALA A 30 39.36 11.91 -6.29
C ALA A 30 39.07 12.43 -4.88
N MET A 31 39.99 13.23 -4.33
CA MET A 31 39.75 13.90 -3.06
C MET A 31 38.74 15.03 -3.23
N THR A 32 37.77 15.09 -2.34
CA THR A 32 36.81 16.20 -2.22
C THR A 32 37.23 17.10 -1.06
N SER A 33 37.27 18.42 -1.32
CA SER A 33 37.71 19.40 -0.31
C SER A 33 36.58 19.91 0.57
N GLN A 34 35.33 19.76 0.13
CA GLN A 34 34.13 20.13 0.87
C GLN A 34 32.92 19.44 0.24
N GLY A 35 31.96 19.03 1.07
CA GLY A 35 30.64 18.56 0.67
C GLY A 35 29.55 19.28 1.44
N ARG A 36 28.40 19.54 0.80
CA ARG A 36 27.19 20.05 1.46
C ARG A 36 25.97 19.28 1.03
N LEU A 37 25.06 19.01 1.98
CA LEU A 37 23.75 18.46 1.66
C LEU A 37 22.92 19.54 0.95
N VAL A 38 22.50 19.25 -0.28
CA VAL A 38 21.60 20.12 -1.05
C VAL A 38 20.16 19.82 -0.68
N ARG A 39 19.79 18.53 -0.62
CA ARG A 39 18.44 18.08 -0.24
C ARG A 39 18.40 16.59 0.06
N THR A 40 17.40 16.20 0.83
CA THR A 40 17.00 14.80 1.02
C THR A 40 15.64 14.59 0.35
N THR A 41 15.49 13.51 -0.39
CA THR A 41 14.21 13.12 -0.96
C THR A 41 14.02 11.64 -0.73
N GLY A 42 13.19 11.37 0.27
CA GLY A 42 13.05 10.04 0.79
C GLY A 42 14.34 9.47 1.36
N GLY A 43 14.76 8.31 0.88
CA GLY A 43 15.97 7.61 1.33
C GLY A 43 17.21 7.97 0.53
N LEU A 44 17.11 8.94 -0.39
CA LEU A 44 18.23 9.39 -1.20
C LEU A 44 18.61 10.82 -0.84
N HIS A 45 19.91 11.08 -0.87
CA HIS A 45 20.50 12.34 -0.41
C HIS A 45 21.32 12.96 -1.53
N LEU A 46 21.00 14.18 -1.92
CA LEU A 46 21.74 14.92 -2.94
C LEU A 46 22.78 15.81 -2.24
N TYR A 47 24.05 15.54 -2.50
CA TYR A 47 25.18 16.31 -2.02
C TYR A 47 25.86 17.06 -3.15
N GLU A 48 26.43 18.21 -2.83
CA GLU A 48 27.33 18.94 -3.69
C GLU A 48 28.74 18.87 -3.12
N PHE A 49 29.68 18.32 -3.88
CA PHE A 49 31.10 18.21 -3.52
C PHE A 49 31.95 19.11 -4.41
N ILE A 50 33.05 19.62 -3.84
CA ILE A 50 34.09 20.33 -4.57
C ILE A 50 35.24 19.37 -4.87
N VAL A 51 35.53 19.17 -6.14
CA VAL A 51 36.64 18.34 -6.64
C VAL A 51 37.74 19.19 -7.30
N PRO A 52 38.99 18.72 -7.35
CA PRO A 52 40.08 19.39 -8.06
C PRO A 52 39.72 19.67 -9.53
N GLY A 53 40.19 20.79 -10.07
CA GLY A 53 39.82 21.25 -11.42
C GLY A 53 40.23 20.33 -12.58
N GLU A 54 41.17 19.42 -12.34
CA GLU A 54 41.66 18.43 -13.30
C GLU A 54 40.76 17.18 -13.37
N VAL A 55 39.97 16.93 -12.32
CA VAL A 55 39.10 15.77 -12.22
C VAL A 55 37.84 15.99 -13.05
N ARG A 56 37.58 15.09 -13.99
CA ARG A 56 36.37 15.06 -14.81
C ARG A 56 35.70 13.72 -14.68
N LEU A 57 34.52 13.69 -14.07
CA LEU A 57 33.75 12.49 -13.86
C LEU A 57 32.44 12.56 -14.65
N PRO A 58 32.15 11.58 -15.52
CA PRO A 58 30.91 11.56 -16.29
C PRO A 58 29.66 11.45 -15.41
N ILE A 59 28.53 11.90 -15.93
CA ILE A 59 27.22 11.64 -15.31
C ILE A 59 26.90 10.15 -15.31
N ASP A 60 26.03 9.74 -14.40
CA ASP A 60 25.64 8.35 -14.14
C ASP A 60 26.77 7.42 -13.68
N LEU A 61 27.96 7.96 -13.42
CA LEU A 61 29.09 7.20 -12.90
C LEU A 61 28.80 6.78 -11.44
N PRO A 62 28.82 5.47 -11.14
CA PRO A 62 28.78 4.99 -9.77
C PRO A 62 30.06 5.39 -9.04
N VAL A 63 29.90 5.84 -7.80
CA VAL A 63 30.99 6.27 -6.94
C VAL A 63 30.79 5.71 -5.54
N SER A 64 31.87 5.30 -4.90
CA SER A 64 31.90 5.06 -3.46
C SER A 64 32.54 6.26 -2.77
N LEU A 65 31.85 6.85 -1.81
CA LEU A 65 32.37 7.94 -1.01
C LEU A 65 32.87 7.41 0.33
N ILE A 66 34.15 7.66 0.61
CA ILE A 66 34.81 7.36 1.88
C ILE A 66 35.01 8.70 2.60
N PRO A 67 34.17 9.04 3.59
CA PRO A 67 34.32 10.28 4.35
C PRO A 67 35.60 10.25 5.19
N ALA A 68 36.18 11.42 5.48
CA ALA A 68 37.39 11.50 6.28
C ALA A 68 37.17 11.21 7.79
N ASP A 69 35.92 11.26 8.24
CA ASP A 69 35.55 11.19 9.66
C ASP A 69 35.35 9.74 10.16
N ASP A 70 35.96 8.74 9.49
CA ASP A 70 35.85 7.30 9.79
C ASP A 70 34.41 6.74 9.81
N THR A 71 33.45 7.43 9.19
CA THR A 71 32.10 6.90 8.97
C THR A 71 32.10 5.83 7.86
N ASP A 72 31.11 4.95 7.88
CA ASP A 72 30.95 3.90 6.87
C ASP A 72 30.96 4.46 5.44
N THR A 73 31.54 3.68 4.51
CA THR A 73 31.55 4.02 3.08
C THR A 73 30.14 3.98 2.53
N THR A 74 29.77 5.01 1.77
CA THR A 74 28.44 5.10 1.15
C THR A 74 28.52 5.07 -0.37
N GLU A 75 27.54 4.44 -1.00
CA GLU A 75 27.44 4.35 -2.46
C GLU A 75 26.63 5.51 -3.04
N GLY A 76 26.97 5.89 -4.26
CA GLY A 76 26.29 6.97 -4.94
C GLY A 76 26.50 7.01 -6.44
N ILE A 77 25.88 8.00 -7.07
CA ILE A 77 25.93 8.23 -8.51
C ILE A 77 26.10 9.73 -8.78
N ILE A 78 26.94 10.06 -9.75
CA ILE A 78 27.15 11.44 -10.19
C ILE A 78 26.00 11.87 -11.09
N LEU A 79 25.29 12.93 -10.72
CA LEU A 79 24.19 13.45 -11.54
C LEU A 79 24.60 14.65 -12.41
N ARG A 80 25.59 15.43 -11.96
CA ARG A 80 26.09 16.60 -12.70
C ARG A 80 27.49 16.99 -12.24
N GLN A 81 28.31 17.49 -13.17
CA GLN A 81 29.52 18.23 -12.85
C GLN A 81 29.46 19.62 -13.53
N THR A 82 29.73 20.68 -12.78
CA THR A 82 29.84 22.06 -13.28
C THR A 82 31.13 22.69 -12.77
N GLY A 83 32.14 22.76 -13.64
CA GLY A 83 33.47 23.19 -13.23
C GLY A 83 34.06 22.21 -12.21
N GLN A 84 34.28 22.69 -10.98
CA GLN A 84 34.75 21.92 -9.83
C GLN A 84 33.62 21.40 -8.92
N SER A 85 32.38 21.85 -9.13
CA SER A 85 31.24 21.38 -8.35
C SER A 85 30.68 20.08 -8.95
N LEU A 86 30.45 19.09 -8.09
CA LEU A 86 29.93 17.77 -8.41
C LEU A 86 28.65 17.54 -7.61
N LEU A 87 27.54 17.27 -8.29
CA LEU A 87 26.31 16.81 -7.63
C LEU A 87 26.27 15.29 -7.63
N VAL A 88 26.22 14.72 -6.42
CA VAL A 88 26.23 13.28 -6.19
C VAL A 88 24.99 12.89 -5.40
N GLN A 89 24.29 11.89 -5.88
CA GLN A 89 23.21 11.23 -5.16
C GLN A 89 23.80 10.09 -4.34
N LEU A 90 23.62 10.12 -3.03
CA LEU A 90 24.09 9.11 -2.07
C LEU A 90 22.90 8.34 -1.47
N VAL A 91 23.16 7.11 -1.05
CA VAL A 91 22.19 6.24 -0.37
C VAL A 91 22.12 6.50 1.13
N ASP A 92 23.20 6.95 1.75
CA ASP A 92 23.25 7.25 3.19
C ASP A 92 23.34 8.75 3.47
N HIS A 93 22.84 9.14 4.63
CA HIS A 93 22.91 10.52 5.12
C HIS A 93 24.21 10.77 5.88
N LEU A 94 25.07 11.64 5.35
CA LEU A 94 26.37 11.99 5.92
C LEU A 94 26.36 13.26 6.78
N GLY A 95 25.19 13.84 7.07
CA GLY A 95 25.09 15.14 7.74
C GLY A 95 24.90 16.32 6.79
N SER A 96 24.83 17.53 7.34
CA SER A 96 24.60 18.75 6.55
C SER A 96 25.85 19.23 5.80
N GLU A 97 27.03 19.02 6.37
CA GLU A 97 28.32 19.35 5.79
C GLU A 97 29.26 18.14 5.91
N VAL A 98 30.06 17.92 4.88
CA VAL A 98 31.09 16.88 4.83
C VAL A 98 32.43 17.60 4.66
N PRO A 99 33.31 17.62 5.66
CA PRO A 99 34.51 18.46 5.63
C PRO A 99 35.50 18.01 4.54
N SER A 100 35.66 16.70 4.37
CA SER A 100 36.42 16.12 3.26
C SER A 100 36.04 14.65 3.08
N GLY A 101 36.33 14.12 1.90
CA GLY A 101 36.09 12.70 1.60
C GLY A 101 36.77 12.29 0.31
N THR A 102 36.90 11.00 0.09
CA THR A 102 37.49 10.43 -1.11
C THR A 102 36.41 9.78 -1.95
N LEU A 103 36.23 10.25 -3.19
CA LEU A 103 35.37 9.61 -4.17
C LEU A 103 36.17 8.58 -4.95
N VAL A 104 35.72 7.33 -4.91
CA VAL A 104 36.28 6.23 -5.69
C VAL A 104 35.29 5.93 -6.83
N PRO A 105 35.59 6.35 -8.07
CA PRO A 105 34.75 6.02 -9.22
C PRO A 105 34.84 4.55 -9.61
N ASP A 106 33.75 3.99 -10.15
CA ASP A 106 33.68 2.64 -10.71
C ASP A 106 33.27 2.67 -12.19
N GLN A 107 34.14 3.20 -13.03
CA GLN A 107 33.90 3.28 -14.47
C GLN A 107 34.05 1.89 -15.12
N VAL A 108 35.00 1.08 -14.64
CA VAL A 108 35.20 -0.29 -15.14
C VAL A 108 33.97 -1.16 -14.88
N GLY A 109 33.37 -1.09 -13.68
CA GLY A 109 32.15 -1.81 -13.33
C GLY A 109 30.92 -1.29 -14.07
N LEU A 110 30.80 0.02 -14.27
CA LEU A 110 29.74 0.62 -15.09
C LEU A 110 29.74 0.06 -16.52
N ILE A 111 30.92 0.08 -17.17
CA ILE A 111 31.06 -0.43 -18.54
C ILE A 111 30.84 -1.94 -18.57
N GLY A 112 31.40 -2.68 -17.61
CA GLY A 112 31.19 -4.12 -17.49
C GLY A 112 29.70 -4.49 -17.41
N THR A 113 28.93 -3.73 -16.63
CA THR A 113 27.48 -3.93 -16.49
C THR A 113 26.72 -3.66 -17.80
N ALA A 114 27.06 -2.57 -18.50
CA ALA A 114 26.46 -2.26 -19.79
C ALA A 114 26.79 -3.33 -20.85
N THR A 115 28.05 -3.79 -20.90
CA THR A 115 28.51 -4.86 -21.78
C THR A 115 27.79 -6.17 -21.49
N ALA A 116 27.67 -6.56 -20.21
CA ALA A 116 26.95 -7.76 -19.81
C ALA A 116 25.49 -7.73 -20.27
N ARG A 117 24.82 -6.58 -20.14
CA ARG A 117 23.44 -6.43 -20.63
C ARG A 117 23.32 -6.54 -22.14
N LEU A 118 24.27 -5.99 -22.90
CA LEU A 118 24.28 -6.16 -24.36
C LEU A 118 24.49 -7.62 -24.76
N LYS A 119 25.35 -8.36 -24.04
CA LYS A 119 25.52 -9.81 -24.21
C LYS A 119 24.24 -10.58 -23.89
N ASP A 120 23.55 -10.23 -22.80
CA ASP A 120 22.27 -10.84 -22.43
C ASP A 120 21.17 -10.59 -23.47
N ILE A 121 21.19 -9.41 -24.07
CA ILE A 121 20.33 -9.03 -25.20
C ILE A 121 20.64 -9.90 -26.41
N LEU A 122 21.93 -10.06 -26.75
CA LEU A 122 22.39 -10.85 -27.90
C LEU A 122 22.05 -12.34 -27.75
N ALA A 123 22.10 -12.87 -26.52
CA ALA A 123 21.75 -14.25 -26.19
C ALA A 123 20.25 -14.57 -26.33
N LYS A 124 19.40 -13.56 -26.58
CA LYS A 124 17.93 -13.70 -26.69
C LYS A 124 17.42 -13.15 -28.04
N PRO A 125 17.83 -13.74 -29.19
CA PRO A 125 17.48 -13.23 -30.52
C PRO A 125 15.97 -13.25 -30.79
N ASP A 126 15.23 -14.16 -30.16
CA ASP A 126 13.76 -14.28 -30.30
C ASP A 126 13.02 -13.02 -29.85
N LEU A 127 13.61 -12.21 -28.96
CA LEU A 127 13.04 -10.91 -28.54
C LEU A 127 13.04 -9.87 -29.66
N TYR A 128 13.84 -10.06 -30.72
CA TYR A 128 14.00 -9.13 -31.83
C TYR A 128 13.34 -9.61 -33.12
N HIS A 129 13.25 -10.92 -33.34
CA HIS A 129 12.72 -11.50 -34.58
C HIS A 129 11.22 -11.83 -34.55
N LEU A 130 10.57 -11.79 -33.37
CA LEU A 130 9.14 -12.10 -33.21
C LEU A 130 8.40 -11.10 -32.30
N GLY A 131 9.00 -9.91 -32.11
CA GLY A 131 8.55 -8.90 -31.16
C GLY A 131 8.19 -7.54 -31.79
N PRO A 132 7.64 -6.60 -31.00
CA PRO A 132 7.34 -5.24 -31.47
C PRO A 132 8.57 -4.50 -32.06
N THR A 133 9.77 -4.91 -31.64
CA THR A 133 11.09 -4.42 -32.03
C THR A 133 11.53 -4.85 -33.43
N GLU A 134 10.91 -5.88 -34.02
CA GLU A 134 11.24 -6.34 -35.38
C GLU A 134 11.06 -5.20 -36.41
N ARG A 135 10.00 -4.41 -36.23
CA ARG A 135 9.73 -3.22 -37.05
C ARG A 135 10.82 -2.14 -36.93
N LEU A 136 11.50 -2.05 -35.80
CA LEU A 136 12.65 -1.15 -35.58
C LEU A 136 13.94 -1.73 -36.16
N ALA A 137 14.10 -3.06 -36.17
CA ALA A 137 15.29 -3.72 -36.72
C ALA A 137 15.45 -3.42 -38.22
N ALA A 138 14.35 -3.31 -38.96
CA ALA A 138 14.36 -2.91 -40.37
C ALA A 138 14.92 -1.49 -40.58
N LEU A 139 14.65 -0.55 -39.66
CA LEU A 139 15.17 0.81 -39.73
C LEU A 139 16.69 0.87 -39.47
N LEU A 140 17.21 0.00 -38.60
CA LEU A 140 18.64 -0.08 -38.30
C LEU A 140 19.44 -0.73 -39.43
N GLN A 141 18.79 -1.49 -40.31
CA GLN A 141 19.40 -2.28 -41.37
C GLN A 141 19.57 -1.54 -42.70
N MET A 142 19.06 -0.30 -42.82
CA MET A 142 19.03 0.40 -44.11
C MET A 142 20.43 0.82 -44.61
N PRO A 143 20.73 0.65 -45.91
CA PRO A 143 21.99 1.10 -46.49
C PRO A 143 22.08 2.63 -46.50
N ILE A 144 23.29 3.14 -46.22
CA ILE A 144 23.62 4.58 -46.06
C ILE A 144 23.30 5.42 -47.33
N GLY A 145 22.98 4.79 -48.46
CA GLY A 145 22.76 5.45 -49.76
C GLY A 145 21.34 5.91 -50.10
N GLU A 146 20.30 5.51 -49.35
CA GLU A 146 18.89 5.83 -49.68
C GLU A 146 18.29 6.88 -48.73
N VAL A 147 19.04 7.96 -48.45
CA VAL A 147 18.61 9.01 -47.51
C VAL A 147 17.61 10.00 -48.14
N GLU A 148 17.39 9.95 -49.46
CA GLU A 148 16.68 11.03 -50.17
C GLU A 148 15.15 11.06 -50.01
N THR A 149 14.50 10.04 -49.42
CA THR A 149 13.04 10.08 -49.22
C THR A 149 12.56 9.46 -47.92
N PHE A 150 13.12 9.89 -46.77
CA PHE A 150 12.37 9.71 -45.52
C PHE A 150 11.15 10.63 -45.53
N SER A 151 9.97 10.08 -45.83
CA SER A 151 8.72 10.65 -45.34
C SER A 151 8.81 10.69 -43.82
N ALA A 152 8.79 11.89 -43.23
CA ALA A 152 9.13 12.15 -41.84
C ALA A 152 8.27 11.40 -40.79
N ASN A 153 7.22 10.70 -41.23
CA ASN A 153 6.26 9.99 -40.39
C ASN A 153 6.06 8.54 -40.89
N SER A 154 6.81 7.60 -40.33
CA SER A 154 6.43 6.17 -40.31
C SER A 154 5.64 5.89 -39.04
N SER A 155 4.73 4.91 -39.06
CA SER A 155 4.02 4.44 -37.84
C SER A 155 4.96 3.86 -36.78
N VAL A 156 6.22 3.62 -37.14
CA VAL A 156 7.26 3.00 -36.30
C VAL A 156 8.30 4.02 -35.82
N PHE A 157 8.55 5.08 -36.60
CA PHE A 157 9.55 6.10 -36.27
C PHE A 157 9.11 7.46 -36.78
N THR A 158 9.13 8.43 -35.88
CA THR A 158 8.76 9.82 -36.16
C THR A 158 9.88 10.73 -35.65
N THR A 159 10.39 11.58 -36.53
CA THR A 159 11.43 12.55 -36.16
C THR A 159 10.81 13.90 -35.89
N LEU A 160 10.92 14.39 -34.66
CA LEU A 160 10.53 15.75 -34.29
C LEU A 160 11.73 16.69 -34.41
N TRP A 161 11.90 17.30 -35.58
CA TRP A 161 12.95 18.30 -35.82
C TRP A 161 12.41 19.73 -35.73
N SER A 162 13.20 20.61 -35.11
CA SER A 162 13.00 22.07 -35.09
C SER A 162 14.25 22.72 -34.49
N ASP A 163 14.69 23.83 -35.07
CA ASP A 163 15.87 24.56 -34.59
C ASP A 163 15.62 25.18 -33.21
N ASP A 164 14.37 25.60 -32.94
CA ASP A 164 13.96 26.04 -31.61
C ASP A 164 13.76 24.85 -30.65
N ARG A 165 14.57 24.84 -29.58
CA ARG A 165 14.51 23.86 -28.48
C ARG A 165 13.20 23.96 -27.70
N ALA A 166 12.65 25.16 -27.50
CA ALA A 166 11.41 25.35 -26.76
C ALA A 166 10.23 24.73 -27.54
N LEU A 167 10.15 25.01 -28.84
CA LEU A 167 9.15 24.42 -29.72
C LEU A 167 9.25 22.88 -29.79
N ARG A 168 10.47 22.32 -29.88
CA ARG A 168 10.67 20.86 -29.84
C ARG A 168 10.12 20.25 -28.57
N ARG A 169 10.43 20.87 -27.42
CA ARG A 169 9.95 20.40 -26.12
C ARG A 169 8.43 20.49 -26.05
N GLN A 170 7.84 21.61 -26.41
CA GLN A 170 6.38 21.75 -26.40
C GLN A 170 5.69 20.66 -27.24
N ARG A 171 6.17 20.39 -28.45
CA ARG A 171 5.65 19.32 -29.32
C ARG A 171 5.77 17.95 -28.67
N LEU A 172 6.93 17.66 -28.04
CA LEU A 172 7.15 16.43 -27.29
C LEU A 172 6.18 16.31 -26.10
N GLY A 173 5.89 17.40 -25.40
CA GLY A 173 4.92 17.44 -24.31
C GLY A 173 3.51 17.08 -24.75
N SER A 174 3.08 17.64 -25.88
CA SER A 174 1.79 17.31 -26.50
C SER A 174 1.73 15.84 -26.90
N LEU A 175 2.76 15.32 -27.58
CA LEU A 175 2.85 13.92 -27.97
C LEU A 175 2.79 12.98 -26.75
N ALA A 176 3.56 13.28 -25.71
CA ALA A 176 3.56 12.50 -24.47
C ALA A 176 2.18 12.46 -23.81
N MET A 177 1.49 13.59 -23.79
CA MET A 177 0.13 13.69 -23.25
C MET A 177 -0.88 12.87 -24.05
N ASP A 178 -0.82 12.90 -25.38
CA ASP A 178 -1.70 12.11 -26.25
C ASP A 178 -1.46 10.61 -26.09
N LEU A 179 -0.19 10.19 -26.02
CA LEU A 179 0.18 8.79 -25.79
C LEU A 179 -0.25 8.30 -24.40
N VAL A 180 -0.11 9.12 -23.35
CA VAL A 180 -0.60 8.77 -22.00
C VAL A 180 -2.13 8.64 -21.98
N ARG A 181 -2.86 9.51 -22.69
CA ARG A 181 -4.33 9.39 -22.85
C ARG A 181 -4.73 8.14 -23.62
N ALA A 182 -3.93 7.75 -24.62
CA ALA A 182 -4.06 6.47 -25.33
C ALA A 182 -3.60 5.25 -24.50
N ASN A 183 -3.38 5.44 -23.19
CA ASN A 183 -2.98 4.42 -22.23
C ASN A 183 -1.62 3.76 -22.54
N LYS A 184 -0.74 4.48 -23.24
CA LYS A 184 0.60 4.00 -23.59
C LYS A 184 1.60 4.26 -22.46
N ARG A 185 2.58 3.36 -22.34
CA ARG A 185 3.71 3.44 -21.41
C ARG A 185 4.95 3.89 -22.16
N ILE A 186 5.52 5.00 -21.72
CA ILE A 186 6.55 5.76 -22.43
C ILE A 186 7.82 5.77 -21.57
N LEU A 187 8.94 5.40 -22.21
CA LEU A 187 10.27 5.66 -21.68
C LEU A 187 10.84 6.88 -22.43
N LEU A 188 11.06 7.98 -21.70
CA LEU A 188 11.65 9.18 -22.25
C LEU A 188 13.12 9.27 -21.82
N LEU A 189 14.01 9.31 -22.80
CA LEU A 189 15.45 9.39 -22.57
C LEU A 189 15.96 10.81 -22.86
N SER A 190 16.85 11.30 -22.01
CA SER A 190 17.55 12.56 -22.22
C SER A 190 19.06 12.40 -22.03
N PRO A 191 19.90 13.23 -22.68
CA PRO A 191 21.35 13.07 -22.63
C PRO A 191 21.95 13.37 -21.25
N GLY A 192 21.26 14.13 -20.40
CA GLY A 192 21.68 14.39 -19.02
C GLY A 192 20.53 14.70 -18.08
N HIS A 193 20.86 14.87 -16.79
CA HIS A 193 19.86 15.07 -15.73
C HIS A 193 19.21 16.45 -15.77
N ASP A 194 19.94 17.52 -16.13
CA ASP A 194 19.34 18.85 -16.33
C ASP A 194 18.28 18.82 -17.43
N ASP A 195 18.57 18.14 -18.56
CA ASP A 195 17.60 17.95 -19.64
C ASP A 195 16.38 17.12 -19.20
N SER A 196 16.59 16.08 -18.40
CA SER A 196 15.49 15.29 -17.85
C SER A 196 14.55 16.15 -17.01
N ASP A 197 15.09 17.01 -16.15
CA ASP A 197 14.32 17.86 -15.25
C ASP A 197 13.48 18.88 -16.02
N GLU A 198 14.09 19.52 -17.03
CA GLU A 198 13.39 20.44 -17.92
C GLU A 198 12.28 19.75 -18.72
N LEU A 199 12.54 18.53 -19.20
CA LEU A 199 11.56 17.72 -19.93
C LEU A 199 10.39 17.29 -19.04
N VAL A 200 10.67 16.80 -17.82
CA VAL A 200 9.64 16.43 -16.84
C VAL A 200 8.77 17.63 -16.51
N GLY A 201 9.38 18.79 -16.25
CA GLY A 201 8.65 20.03 -15.98
C GLY A 201 7.71 20.41 -17.13
N MET A 202 8.22 20.38 -18.37
CA MET A 202 7.44 20.73 -19.55
C MET A 202 6.30 19.73 -19.84
N VAL A 203 6.58 18.42 -19.78
CA VAL A 203 5.57 17.37 -19.97
C VAL A 203 4.51 17.47 -18.88
N GLY A 204 4.93 17.61 -17.61
CA GLY A 204 4.02 17.76 -16.49
C GLY A 204 3.14 19.00 -16.63
N ARG A 205 3.69 20.15 -17.05
CA ARG A 205 2.91 21.37 -17.28
C ARG A 205 1.85 21.13 -18.35
N THR A 206 2.23 20.48 -19.44
CA THR A 206 1.33 20.15 -20.56
C THR A 206 0.20 19.23 -20.09
N MET A 207 0.52 18.18 -19.33
CA MET A 207 -0.48 17.29 -18.72
C MET A 207 -1.42 18.01 -17.77
N LYS A 208 -0.89 18.90 -16.90
CA LYS A 208 -1.69 19.70 -15.98
C LYS A 208 -2.66 20.61 -16.73
N ALA A 209 -2.19 21.29 -17.79
CA ALA A 209 -3.05 22.09 -18.66
C ALA A 209 -4.11 21.24 -19.38
N GLY A 210 -3.79 19.97 -19.64
CA GLY A 210 -4.69 18.96 -20.20
C GLY A 210 -5.65 18.28 -19.23
N GLY A 211 -5.70 18.70 -17.96
CA GLY A 211 -6.57 18.13 -16.92
C GLY A 211 -6.08 16.81 -16.32
N LEU A 212 -4.86 16.37 -16.61
CA LEU A 212 -4.24 15.19 -16.02
C LEU A 212 -3.38 15.57 -14.82
N ASN A 213 -3.35 14.73 -13.78
CA ASN A 213 -2.47 14.93 -12.63
C ASN A 213 -1.06 14.37 -12.92
N PRO A 214 -0.01 15.20 -13.06
CA PRO A 214 1.32 14.71 -13.39
C PRO A 214 1.89 13.73 -12.35
N ARG A 215 1.54 13.88 -11.07
CA ARG A 215 2.02 13.00 -9.98
C ARG A 215 1.57 11.55 -10.12
N THR A 216 0.47 11.32 -10.85
CA THR A 216 -0.07 9.97 -11.09
C THR A 216 0.64 9.28 -12.26
N TRP A 217 1.08 10.06 -13.26
CA TRP A 217 1.47 9.53 -14.56
C TRP A 217 2.97 9.58 -14.83
N VAL A 218 3.63 10.66 -14.39
CA VAL A 218 5.01 11.00 -14.72
C VAL A 218 5.91 10.72 -13.53
N THR A 219 7.06 10.12 -13.81
CA THR A 219 8.09 9.87 -12.81
C THR A 219 9.48 10.16 -13.39
N ARG A 220 10.25 10.98 -12.68
CA ARG A 220 11.69 11.18 -12.87
C ARG A 220 12.44 10.09 -12.12
N TYR A 221 13.25 9.29 -12.81
CA TYR A 221 13.89 8.12 -12.19
C TYR A 221 14.89 8.47 -11.09
N GLU A 222 15.78 9.45 -11.35
CA GLU A 222 16.78 9.91 -10.38
C GLU A 222 16.31 11.16 -9.63
N LEU A 223 17.07 11.60 -8.62
CA LEU A 223 16.75 12.84 -7.93
C LEU A 223 16.79 14.05 -8.88
N PRO A 224 15.77 14.93 -8.85
CA PRO A 224 15.81 16.17 -9.62
C PRO A 224 16.85 17.11 -9.02
N LEU A 225 17.64 17.74 -9.88
CA LEU A 225 18.68 18.71 -9.54
C LEU A 225 18.06 20.05 -9.12
N VAL A 226 16.97 20.44 -9.78
CA VAL A 226 16.22 21.67 -9.46
C VAL A 226 14.95 21.35 -8.70
N SER A 227 14.51 22.24 -7.80
CA SER A 227 13.29 22.01 -7.00
C SER A 227 12.04 22.19 -7.85
N GLN A 228 12.09 23.15 -8.79
CA GLN A 228 10.99 23.47 -9.69
C GLN A 228 11.45 23.57 -11.13
N ALA A 229 10.63 23.07 -12.05
CA ALA A 229 10.79 23.31 -13.48
C ALA A 229 9.41 23.54 -14.11
N ALA A 230 9.34 24.54 -14.98
CA ALA A 230 8.11 24.92 -15.66
C ALA A 230 6.92 25.17 -14.71
N GLY A 231 7.15 25.66 -13.49
CA GLY A 231 6.11 25.94 -12.49
C GLY A 231 5.53 24.69 -11.81
N LEU A 232 6.24 23.56 -11.90
CA LEU A 232 5.94 22.33 -11.18
C LEU A 232 7.05 22.01 -10.20
N ASP A 233 6.64 21.48 -9.06
CA ASP A 233 7.52 20.91 -8.05
C ASP A 233 8.04 19.54 -8.50
N LEU A 234 9.31 19.50 -8.93
CA LEU A 234 9.91 18.27 -9.46
C LEU A 234 10.17 17.23 -8.37
N HIS A 235 10.36 17.66 -7.12
CA HIS A 235 10.63 16.76 -6.00
C HIS A 235 9.50 15.71 -5.84
N GLU A 236 8.25 16.12 -6.05
CA GLU A 236 7.07 15.24 -5.99
C GLU A 236 6.93 14.33 -7.22
N LEU A 237 7.68 14.63 -8.28
CA LEU A 237 7.74 13.83 -9.50
C LEU A 237 8.91 12.85 -9.50
N SER A 238 9.78 12.90 -8.49
CA SER A 238 10.87 11.92 -8.33
C SER A 238 10.34 10.54 -7.98
N PHE A 239 10.99 9.51 -8.51
CA PHE A 239 10.67 8.11 -8.25
C PHE A 239 10.67 7.82 -6.75
N GLU A 240 11.71 8.24 -6.05
CA GLU A 240 11.88 7.99 -4.62
C GLU A 240 10.77 8.66 -3.80
N ALA A 241 10.47 9.94 -4.04
CA ALA A 241 9.39 10.62 -3.30
C ALA A 241 8.03 9.97 -3.53
N GLN A 242 7.69 9.66 -4.78
CA GLN A 242 6.39 9.07 -5.09
C GLN A 242 6.29 7.64 -4.55
N MET A 243 7.39 6.89 -4.57
CA MET A 243 7.46 5.54 -4.04
C MET A 243 7.22 5.57 -2.53
N GLN A 244 7.89 6.45 -1.81
CA GLN A 244 7.70 6.59 -0.36
C GLN A 244 6.32 7.09 0.01
N GLN A 245 5.76 8.04 -0.71
CA GLN A 245 4.37 8.48 -0.49
C GLN A 245 3.39 7.32 -0.69
N PHE A 246 3.61 6.48 -1.70
CA PHE A 246 2.79 5.30 -1.95
C PHE A 246 2.90 4.28 -0.80
N TYR A 247 4.12 3.98 -0.34
CA TYR A 247 4.31 3.06 0.79
C TYR A 247 3.81 3.62 2.12
N ALA A 248 4.05 4.91 2.41
CA ALA A 248 3.52 5.56 3.59
C ALA A 248 1.98 5.48 3.63
N LYS A 249 1.33 5.67 2.48
CA LYS A 249 -0.12 5.48 2.37
C LYS A 249 -0.54 4.02 2.60
N SER A 250 0.15 3.06 1.97
CA SER A 250 -0.15 1.62 2.15
C SER A 250 0.02 1.18 3.60
N GLN A 251 1.07 1.64 4.28
CA GLN A 251 1.31 1.38 5.70
C GLN A 251 0.24 2.04 6.58
N GLY A 252 -0.20 3.25 6.26
CA GLY A 252 -1.32 3.90 6.93
C GLY A 252 -2.63 3.12 6.78
N ASP A 253 -2.92 2.64 5.58
CA ASP A 253 -4.09 1.81 5.29
C ASP A 253 -4.00 0.46 6.03
N LYS A 254 -2.81 -0.15 6.09
CA LYS A 254 -2.52 -1.38 6.84
C LYS A 254 -2.67 -1.18 8.35
N ALA A 255 -2.19 -0.07 8.91
CA ALA A 255 -2.35 0.28 10.32
C ALA A 255 -3.83 0.48 10.67
N THR A 256 -4.56 1.17 9.81
CA THR A 256 -6.02 1.35 9.96
C THR A 256 -6.74 0.00 9.89
N LEU A 257 -6.36 -0.88 8.96
CA LEU A 257 -6.90 -2.23 8.85
C LEU A 257 -6.60 -3.07 10.08
N LYS A 258 -5.38 -2.97 10.63
CA LYS A 258 -4.97 -3.64 11.87
C LYS A 258 -5.83 -3.19 13.05
N GLN A 259 -6.02 -1.87 13.22
CA GLN A 259 -6.87 -1.32 14.27
C GLN A 259 -8.31 -1.82 14.16
N LYS A 260 -8.89 -1.83 12.95
CA LYS A 260 -10.23 -2.36 12.69
C LYS A 260 -10.33 -3.87 12.99
N TYR A 261 -9.29 -4.62 12.60
CA TYR A 261 -9.24 -6.06 12.83
C TYR A 261 -9.11 -6.41 14.32
N ASP A 262 -8.24 -5.73 15.06
CA ASP A 262 -8.06 -5.91 16.49
C ASP A 262 -9.35 -5.54 17.25
N ARG A 263 -9.99 -4.44 16.87
CA ARG A 263 -11.30 -4.03 17.41
C ARG A 263 -12.38 -5.07 17.16
N PHE A 264 -12.47 -5.63 15.95
CA PHE A 264 -13.40 -6.71 15.65
C PHE A 264 -13.12 -7.97 16.50
N ARG A 265 -11.84 -8.30 16.70
CA ARG A 265 -11.40 -9.44 17.53
C ARG A 265 -11.76 -9.26 19.00
N GLU A 266 -11.77 -8.04 19.51
CA GLU A 266 -12.20 -7.71 20.88
C GLU A 266 -13.73 -7.74 21.03
N LEU A 267 -14.46 -7.12 20.09
CA LEU A 267 -15.92 -7.00 20.16
C LEU A 267 -16.64 -8.34 19.96
N THR A 268 -16.12 -9.23 19.12
CA THR A 268 -16.76 -10.52 18.82
C THR A 268 -16.98 -11.39 20.07
N PRO A 269 -15.96 -11.73 20.88
CA PRO A 269 -16.16 -12.53 22.08
C PRO A 269 -16.95 -11.77 23.15
N PHE A 270 -16.77 -10.46 23.26
CA PHE A 270 -17.54 -9.63 24.20
C PHE A 270 -19.04 -9.70 23.91
N LEU A 271 -19.45 -9.50 22.64
CA LEU A 271 -20.84 -9.59 22.23
C LEU A 271 -21.40 -11.01 22.39
N ALA A 272 -20.61 -12.05 22.07
CA ALA A 272 -21.02 -13.44 22.27
C ALA A 272 -21.29 -13.75 23.75
N GLN A 273 -20.45 -13.26 24.67
CA GLN A 273 -20.67 -13.40 26.10
C GLN A 273 -21.92 -12.66 26.57
N LYS A 274 -22.15 -11.44 26.05
CA LYS A 274 -23.36 -10.66 26.35
C LYS A 274 -24.64 -11.33 25.83
N ASP A 275 -24.59 -11.91 24.64
CA ASP A 275 -25.73 -12.64 24.07
C ASP A 275 -26.04 -13.93 24.85
N ALA A 276 -25.01 -14.62 25.38
CA ALA A 276 -25.22 -15.73 26.30
C ALA A 276 -25.92 -15.27 27.60
N LYS A 277 -25.48 -14.17 28.19
CA LYS A 277 -26.11 -13.57 29.37
C LYS A 277 -27.54 -13.09 29.12
N GLN A 278 -27.83 -12.62 27.90
CA GLN A 278 -29.18 -12.26 27.50
C GLN A 278 -30.10 -13.49 27.43
N LYS A 279 -29.60 -14.62 26.89
CA LYS A 279 -30.35 -15.88 26.90
C LYS A 279 -30.62 -16.37 28.32
N ASP A 280 -29.60 -16.33 29.20
CA ASP A 280 -29.76 -16.67 30.62
C ASP A 280 -30.84 -15.79 31.27
N LEU A 281 -30.84 -14.49 30.99
CA LEU A 281 -31.85 -13.55 31.49
C LEU A 281 -33.26 -13.89 31.00
N ASP A 282 -33.41 -14.22 29.71
CA ASP A 282 -34.70 -14.56 29.11
C ASP A 282 -35.24 -15.88 29.68
N GLU A 283 -34.37 -16.87 29.93
CA GLU A 283 -34.73 -18.12 30.62
C GLU A 283 -35.20 -17.86 32.06
N VAL A 284 -34.47 -17.04 32.82
CA VAL A 284 -34.85 -16.71 34.21
C VAL A 284 -36.16 -15.92 34.24
N ARG A 285 -36.39 -15.00 33.30
CA ARG A 285 -37.68 -14.28 33.17
C ARG A 285 -38.83 -15.22 32.83
N LEU A 286 -38.59 -16.21 31.98
CA LEU A 286 -39.59 -17.23 31.66
C LEU A 286 -39.91 -18.08 32.89
N LEU A 287 -38.90 -18.43 33.70
CA LEU A 287 -39.10 -19.14 34.97
C LEU A 287 -39.90 -18.30 35.97
N GLU A 288 -39.53 -17.03 36.16
CA GLU A 288 -40.30 -16.09 37.00
C GLU A 288 -41.76 -16.04 36.55
N TRP A 289 -42.00 -15.89 35.24
CA TRP A 289 -43.35 -15.85 34.69
C TRP A 289 -44.14 -17.14 34.97
N ARG A 290 -43.51 -18.31 34.82
CA ARG A 290 -44.14 -19.61 35.13
C ARG A 290 -44.48 -19.73 36.62
N LEU A 291 -43.56 -19.37 37.51
CA LEU A 291 -43.76 -19.42 38.96
C LEU A 291 -44.89 -18.46 39.39
N VAL A 292 -44.90 -17.23 38.88
CA VAL A 292 -45.97 -16.25 39.15
C VAL A 292 -47.32 -16.74 38.64
N THR A 293 -47.36 -17.41 37.49
CA THR A 293 -48.61 -17.98 36.94
C THR A 293 -49.13 -19.10 37.84
N GLN A 294 -48.27 -20.04 38.26
CA GLN A 294 -48.64 -21.11 39.21
C GLN A 294 -49.09 -20.54 40.57
N PHE A 295 -48.42 -19.51 41.06
CA PHE A 295 -48.80 -18.81 42.28
C PHE A 295 -50.21 -18.21 42.18
N ARG A 296 -50.53 -17.53 41.06
CA ARG A 296 -51.88 -17.00 40.79
C ARG A 296 -52.93 -18.09 40.70
N GLU A 297 -52.64 -19.22 40.07
CA GLU A 297 -53.56 -20.35 40.00
C GLU A 297 -53.87 -20.92 41.39
N LEU A 298 -52.85 -21.07 42.25
CA LEU A 298 -53.05 -21.50 43.63
C LEU A 298 -53.80 -20.47 44.46
N GLN A 299 -53.56 -19.18 44.23
CA GLN A 299 -54.31 -18.10 44.88
C GLN A 299 -55.81 -18.15 44.53
N VAL A 300 -56.15 -18.40 43.26
CA VAL A 300 -57.56 -18.57 42.83
C VAL A 300 -58.18 -19.82 43.46
N LYS A 301 -57.44 -20.94 43.51
CA LYS A 301 -57.90 -22.16 44.18
C LYS A 301 -58.11 -21.96 45.68
N LEU A 302 -57.20 -21.26 46.35
CA LEU A 302 -57.31 -20.91 47.77
C LEU A 302 -58.53 -20.03 48.03
N ALA A 303 -58.74 -18.99 47.22
CA ALA A 303 -59.92 -18.14 47.31
C ALA A 303 -61.23 -18.93 47.14
N GLY A 304 -61.26 -19.89 46.20
CA GLY A 304 -62.39 -20.80 46.00
C GLY A 304 -62.62 -21.78 47.17
N VAL A 305 -61.56 -22.25 47.83
CA VAL A 305 -61.67 -23.04 49.07
C VAL A 305 -62.19 -22.18 50.22
N ASP A 306 -61.74 -20.94 50.35
CA ASP A 306 -62.19 -20.02 51.40
C ASP A 306 -63.65 -19.58 51.21
N THR A 307 -64.13 -19.36 49.97
CA THR A 307 -65.55 -19.08 49.72
C THR A 307 -66.42 -20.29 50.04
N THR A 308 -66.03 -21.48 49.57
CA THR A 308 -66.77 -22.71 49.87
C THR A 308 -66.78 -23.07 51.35
N LEU A 309 -65.72 -22.76 52.11
CA LEU A 309 -65.68 -22.91 53.57
C LEU A 309 -66.64 -21.93 54.28
N LYS A 310 -66.74 -20.67 53.82
CA LYS A 310 -67.66 -19.67 54.38
C LYS A 310 -69.12 -19.98 54.08
N GLU A 311 -69.39 -20.50 52.89
CA GLU A 311 -70.75 -20.80 52.42
C GLU A 311 -71.22 -22.20 52.85
N PHE A 312 -70.32 -23.07 53.30
CA PHE A 312 -70.59 -24.49 53.59
C PHE A 312 -71.81 -24.72 54.49
N GLU A 313 -71.99 -23.88 55.51
CA GLU A 313 -73.09 -23.99 56.49
C GLU A 313 -74.44 -23.54 55.92
N THR A 314 -74.42 -22.68 54.90
CA THR A 314 -75.61 -22.11 54.24
C THR A 314 -76.11 -22.94 53.06
N LEU A 315 -75.37 -23.97 52.64
CA LEU A 315 -75.74 -24.81 51.49
C LEU A 315 -76.90 -25.78 51.80
N PRO A 316 -77.79 -26.08 50.85
CA PRO A 316 -78.81 -27.13 50.94
C PRO A 316 -78.23 -28.50 51.31
N LEU A 317 -78.99 -29.29 52.07
CA LEU A 317 -78.56 -30.58 52.65
C LEU A 317 -78.09 -31.60 51.58
N PHE A 318 -78.75 -31.63 50.42
CA PHE A 318 -78.37 -32.47 49.28
C PHE A 318 -77.03 -32.05 48.64
N GLN A 319 -76.71 -30.75 48.60
CA GLN A 319 -75.43 -30.27 48.06
C GLN A 319 -74.26 -30.58 49.01
N ARG A 320 -74.49 -30.52 50.34
CA ARG A 320 -73.49 -30.95 51.33
C ARG A 320 -73.18 -32.43 51.20
N LEU A 321 -74.19 -33.29 51.11
CA LEU A 321 -74.00 -34.73 50.90
C LEU A 321 -73.26 -35.03 49.59
N ALA A 322 -73.57 -34.32 48.50
CA ALA A 322 -72.85 -34.45 47.22
C ALA A 322 -71.40 -33.95 47.29
N MET A 323 -71.08 -32.97 48.13
CA MET A 323 -69.69 -32.54 48.35
C MET A 323 -68.91 -33.56 49.19
N GLN A 324 -69.57 -34.24 50.13
CA GLN A 324 -68.96 -35.31 50.94
C GLN A 324 -68.61 -36.54 50.09
N THR A 325 -69.42 -36.89 49.08
CA THR A 325 -69.11 -38.00 48.16
C THR A 325 -67.93 -37.72 47.23
N VAL A 326 -67.63 -36.45 46.96
CA VAL A 326 -66.46 -35.99 46.19
C VAL A 326 -65.24 -35.73 47.10
N GLY A 327 -65.34 -36.02 48.40
CA GLY A 327 -64.25 -35.88 49.37
C GLY A 327 -64.01 -34.45 49.87
N LYS A 328 -64.99 -33.55 49.74
CA LYS A 328 -64.93 -32.15 50.23
C LYS A 328 -65.69 -31.98 51.54
N ASN A 329 -65.12 -32.51 52.62
CA ASN A 329 -65.55 -32.25 54.00
C ASN A 329 -64.88 -30.99 54.56
N VAL A 330 -65.44 -30.39 55.62
CA VAL A 330 -64.86 -29.21 56.29
C VAL A 330 -63.40 -29.44 56.71
N GLU A 331 -63.09 -30.64 57.20
CA GLU A 331 -61.75 -31.00 57.66
C GLU A 331 -60.76 -31.15 56.48
N SER A 332 -61.17 -31.78 55.38
CA SER A 332 -60.38 -31.85 54.15
C SER A 332 -60.20 -30.48 53.48
N LEU A 333 -61.20 -29.59 53.51
CA LEU A 333 -61.06 -28.22 52.98
C LEU A 333 -60.08 -27.38 53.81
N LYS A 334 -60.04 -27.56 55.14
CA LYS A 334 -59.00 -26.98 56.00
C LYS A 334 -57.61 -27.53 55.68
N GLN A 335 -57.48 -28.83 55.37
CA GLN A 335 -56.22 -29.44 54.93
C GLN A 335 -55.80 -28.96 53.53
N TYR A 336 -56.73 -28.79 52.59
CA TYR A 336 -56.42 -28.21 51.27
C TYR A 336 -55.96 -26.75 51.40
N ARG A 337 -56.56 -25.99 52.30
CA ARG A 337 -56.16 -24.61 52.59
C ARG A 337 -54.72 -24.54 53.12
N THR A 338 -54.36 -25.35 54.11
CA THR A 338 -52.98 -25.36 54.63
C THR A 338 -51.97 -25.85 53.60
N LEU A 339 -52.35 -26.82 52.76
CA LEU A 339 -51.52 -27.34 51.67
C LEU A 339 -51.28 -26.29 50.58
N TYR A 340 -52.33 -25.59 50.11
CA TYR A 340 -52.19 -24.51 49.14
C TYR A 340 -51.38 -23.34 49.71
N GLN A 341 -51.57 -23.00 50.98
CA GLN A 341 -50.81 -21.94 51.63
C GLN A 341 -49.31 -22.29 51.74
N THR A 342 -48.99 -23.53 52.15
CA THR A 342 -47.59 -24.02 52.18
C THR A 342 -46.97 -24.04 50.79
N GLN A 343 -47.73 -24.39 49.74
CA GLN A 343 -47.25 -24.37 48.36
C GLN A 343 -47.05 -22.94 47.85
N MET A 344 -47.92 -22.00 48.23
CA MET A 344 -47.77 -20.58 47.91
C MET A 344 -46.53 -19.97 48.57
N ASP A 345 -46.28 -20.25 49.85
CA ASP A 345 -45.09 -19.74 50.56
C ASP A 345 -43.78 -20.25 49.92
N ARG A 346 -43.76 -21.51 49.46
CA ARG A 346 -42.62 -22.07 48.71
C ARG A 346 -42.42 -21.36 47.37
N LEU A 347 -43.49 -21.19 46.59
CA LEU A 347 -43.41 -20.48 45.31
C LEU A 347 -42.98 -19.02 45.48
N ASP A 348 -43.42 -18.34 46.55
CA ASP A 348 -43.02 -16.96 46.84
C ASP A 348 -41.50 -16.86 47.07
N SER A 349 -40.94 -17.80 47.84
CA SER A 349 -39.50 -17.89 48.05
C SER A 349 -38.70 -18.16 46.76
N GLU A 350 -39.23 -19.00 45.85
CA GLU A 350 -38.62 -19.28 44.55
C GLU A 350 -38.71 -18.08 43.60
N ILE A 351 -39.82 -17.33 43.64
CA ILE A 351 -40.01 -16.09 42.88
C ILE A 351 -39.00 -15.03 43.31
N ASP A 352 -38.75 -14.89 44.62
CA ASP A 352 -37.78 -13.93 45.13
C ASP A 352 -36.34 -14.26 44.72
N VAL A 353 -35.97 -15.55 44.71
CA VAL A 353 -34.69 -16.00 44.16
C VAL A 353 -34.57 -15.67 42.66
N ALA A 354 -35.63 -15.92 41.89
CA ALA A 354 -35.67 -15.58 40.47
C ALA A 354 -35.53 -14.08 40.21
N LYS A 355 -36.26 -13.24 40.96
CA LYS A 355 -36.16 -11.76 40.90
C LYS A 355 -34.75 -11.27 41.26
N GLY A 356 -34.15 -11.82 42.32
CA GLY A 356 -32.77 -11.49 42.70
C GLY A 356 -31.77 -11.83 41.60
N ARG A 357 -31.97 -12.96 40.90
CA ARG A 357 -31.11 -13.34 39.78
C ARG A 357 -31.30 -12.44 38.55
N ILE A 358 -32.53 -12.01 38.25
CA ILE A 358 -32.82 -11.05 37.19
C ILE A 358 -32.09 -9.72 37.45
N GLN A 359 -32.12 -9.22 38.68
CA GLN A 359 -31.43 -7.97 39.03
C GLN A 359 -29.92 -8.02 38.80
N GLN A 360 -29.30 -9.19 38.98
CA GLN A 360 -27.88 -9.41 38.69
C GLN A 360 -27.59 -9.53 37.19
N LEU A 361 -28.46 -10.23 36.43
CA LEU A 361 -28.24 -10.50 35.02
C LEU A 361 -28.53 -9.31 34.10
N VAL A 362 -29.43 -8.39 34.49
CA VAL A 362 -29.75 -7.18 33.71
C VAL A 362 -28.53 -6.32 33.36
N PRO A 363 -27.66 -5.92 34.32
CA PRO A 363 -26.45 -5.15 33.99
C PRO A 363 -25.39 -6.00 33.26
N GLU A 364 -25.33 -7.31 33.52
CA GLU A 364 -24.41 -8.22 32.84
C GLU A 364 -24.78 -8.42 31.36
N ALA A 365 -26.07 -8.49 31.02
CA ALA A 365 -26.57 -8.65 29.66
C ALA A 365 -26.63 -7.33 28.88
N ALA A 366 -26.57 -6.19 29.56
CA ALA A 366 -26.59 -4.88 28.91
C ALA A 366 -25.40 -4.72 27.96
N VAL A 367 -25.72 -4.46 26.68
CA VAL A 367 -24.76 -4.12 25.64
C VAL A 367 -24.74 -2.59 25.50
N PRO A 368 -23.56 -1.94 25.60
CA PRO A 368 -23.43 -0.52 25.32
C PRO A 368 -23.94 -0.16 23.92
N ARG A 369 -24.64 0.99 23.81
CA ARG A 369 -25.24 1.45 22.56
C ARG A 369 -24.16 1.58 21.46
N GLY A 370 -24.47 1.10 20.27
CA GLY A 370 -23.59 1.23 19.09
C GLY A 370 -22.59 0.09 18.88
N GLN A 371 -22.22 -0.69 19.90
CA GLN A 371 -21.19 -1.74 19.74
C GLN A 371 -21.63 -2.91 18.84
N ARG A 372 -22.93 -3.24 18.79
CA ARG A 372 -23.47 -4.23 17.85
C ARG A 372 -23.42 -3.73 16.41
N ALA A 373 -23.75 -2.46 16.19
CA ALA A 373 -23.68 -1.84 14.87
C ALA A 373 -22.23 -1.74 14.38
N GLU A 374 -21.31 -1.31 15.25
CA GLU A 374 -19.87 -1.27 15.00
C GLU A 374 -19.34 -2.66 14.60
N CYS A 375 -19.75 -3.72 15.30
CA CYS A 375 -19.32 -5.08 14.98
C CYS A 375 -19.83 -5.57 13.62
N GLU A 376 -21.09 -5.31 13.28
CA GLU A 376 -21.65 -5.68 11.97
C GLU A 376 -21.01 -4.87 10.82
N GLU A 377 -20.73 -3.57 11.02
CA GLU A 377 -19.98 -2.76 10.05
C GLU A 377 -18.54 -3.30 9.85
N LEU A 378 -17.85 -3.64 10.94
CA LEU A 378 -16.51 -4.23 10.87
C LEU A 378 -16.54 -5.58 10.17
N LYS A 379 -17.54 -6.42 10.46
CA LYS A 379 -17.74 -7.71 9.81
C LYS A 379 -18.00 -7.56 8.32
N GLU A 380 -18.81 -6.59 7.90
CA GLU A 380 -19.07 -6.30 6.49
C GLU A 380 -17.79 -5.82 5.78
N HIS A 381 -17.02 -4.93 6.41
CA HIS A 381 -15.73 -4.48 5.88
C HIS A 381 -14.74 -5.64 5.73
N LEU A 382 -14.66 -6.55 6.71
CA LEU A 382 -13.80 -7.73 6.63
C LEU A 382 -14.30 -8.72 5.56
N ALA A 383 -15.61 -8.87 5.39
CA ALA A 383 -16.21 -9.72 4.35
C ALA A 383 -15.90 -9.19 2.95
N LYS A 384 -16.01 -7.88 2.72
CA LYS A 384 -15.62 -7.21 1.45
C LYS A 384 -14.16 -7.45 1.07
N LEU A 385 -13.28 -7.59 2.07
CA LEU A 385 -11.84 -7.86 1.87
C LEU A 385 -11.50 -9.35 1.71
N GLY A 386 -12.50 -10.24 1.62
CA GLY A 386 -12.29 -11.69 1.47
C GLY A 386 -12.16 -12.44 2.80
N GLY A 387 -12.61 -11.85 3.90
CA GLY A 387 -12.70 -12.46 5.22
C GLY A 387 -11.43 -12.32 6.07
N THR A 388 -11.52 -12.82 7.31
CA THR A 388 -10.47 -12.67 8.33
C THR A 388 -9.16 -13.36 7.96
N LYS A 389 -9.20 -14.42 7.15
CA LYS A 389 -8.00 -15.13 6.66
C LYS A 389 -7.18 -14.25 5.71
N LYS A 390 -7.84 -13.65 4.72
CA LYS A 390 -7.21 -12.74 3.74
C LYS A 390 -6.64 -11.50 4.42
N VAL A 391 -7.36 -10.95 5.40
CA VAL A 391 -6.88 -9.80 6.19
C VAL A 391 -5.64 -10.14 7.00
N ARG A 392 -5.55 -11.34 7.61
CA ARG A 392 -4.32 -11.79 8.27
C ARG A 392 -3.15 -11.93 7.31
N GLU A 393 -3.39 -12.47 6.11
CA GLU A 393 -2.36 -12.58 5.06
C GLU A 393 -1.86 -11.19 4.63
N LEU A 394 -2.76 -10.22 4.43
CA LEU A 394 -2.39 -8.83 4.09
C LEU A 394 -1.65 -8.13 5.24
N LEU A 395 -2.02 -8.39 6.49
CA LEU A 395 -1.32 -7.87 7.65
C LEU A 395 0.08 -8.50 7.85
N ALA A 396 0.23 -9.78 7.50
CA ALA A 396 1.49 -10.51 7.61
C ALA A 396 2.46 -10.28 6.45
N ALA A 397 1.97 -9.86 5.27
CA ALA A 397 2.82 -9.53 4.15
C ALA A 397 3.74 -8.35 4.49
N GLU A 398 5.04 -8.59 4.53
CA GLU A 398 6.05 -7.54 4.53
C GLU A 398 6.03 -6.86 3.15
N GLU A 399 5.68 -5.58 3.13
CA GLU A 399 5.78 -4.77 1.92
C GLU A 399 7.24 -4.39 1.72
N ASN A 400 8.04 -5.32 1.21
CA ASN A 400 9.31 -4.92 0.61
C ASN A 400 8.98 -4.02 -0.59
N PRO A 401 9.58 -2.83 -0.68
CA PRO A 401 9.24 -1.87 -1.71
C PRO A 401 9.62 -2.42 -3.08
N ASN A 402 8.67 -3.03 -3.78
CA ASN A 402 8.89 -3.57 -5.11
C ASN A 402 8.95 -2.41 -6.12
N ARG A 403 10.16 -1.88 -6.29
CA ARG A 403 10.49 -0.81 -7.25
C ARG A 403 9.98 -1.14 -8.65
N GLN A 404 10.06 -2.40 -9.08
CA GLN A 404 9.61 -2.85 -10.39
C GLN A 404 8.09 -2.68 -10.56
N ALA A 405 7.29 -3.16 -9.60
CA ALA A 405 5.84 -3.04 -9.65
C ALA A 405 5.40 -1.57 -9.66
N PHE A 406 6.10 -0.72 -8.92
CA PHE A 406 5.83 0.72 -8.89
C PHE A 406 6.09 1.38 -10.26
N VAL A 407 7.26 1.15 -10.87
CA VAL A 407 7.58 1.69 -12.20
C VAL A 407 6.59 1.16 -13.25
N GLN A 408 6.13 -0.08 -13.12
CA GLN A 408 5.14 -0.65 -14.04
C GLN A 408 3.78 0.08 -14.01
N ASN A 409 3.41 0.66 -12.87
CA ASN A 409 2.18 1.45 -12.73
C ASN A 409 2.32 2.88 -13.26
N ARG A 410 3.53 3.32 -13.61
CA ARG A 410 3.78 4.64 -14.19
C ARG A 410 3.66 4.61 -15.71
N ARG A 411 3.08 5.67 -16.27
CA ARG A 411 2.85 5.80 -17.71
C ARG A 411 4.00 6.48 -18.42
N LEU A 412 4.73 7.37 -17.75
CA LEU A 412 5.89 8.03 -18.34
C LEU A 412 7.04 8.03 -17.34
N VAL A 413 8.16 7.45 -17.75
CA VAL A 413 9.39 7.40 -16.95
C VAL A 413 10.48 8.18 -17.69
N VAL A 414 11.10 9.13 -17.00
CA VAL A 414 12.21 9.93 -17.54
C VAL A 414 13.52 9.54 -16.90
N ALA A 415 14.46 9.09 -17.73
CA ALA A 415 15.77 8.61 -17.32
C ALA A 415 16.86 8.99 -18.34
N THR A 416 18.11 8.76 -18.01
CA THR A 416 19.24 8.86 -18.93
C THR A 416 19.52 7.49 -19.57
N PRO A 417 20.14 7.46 -20.78
CA PRO A 417 20.50 6.20 -21.44
C PRO A 417 21.38 5.29 -20.57
N THR A 418 22.36 5.86 -19.86
CA THR A 418 23.29 5.09 -19.02
C THR A 418 22.55 4.34 -17.93
N ARG A 419 21.63 5.00 -17.20
CA ARG A 419 20.81 4.35 -16.16
C ARG A 419 19.92 3.26 -16.73
N VAL A 420 19.33 3.49 -17.90
CA VAL A 420 18.53 2.46 -18.57
C VAL A 420 19.37 1.28 -19.00
N ALA A 421 20.63 1.48 -19.38
CA ALA A 421 21.56 0.41 -19.74
C ALA A 421 22.08 -0.34 -18.52
N THR A 422 22.31 0.31 -17.39
CA THR A 422 23.05 -0.32 -16.28
C THR A 422 22.15 -0.78 -15.14
N ASP A 423 20.99 -0.16 -14.93
CA ASP A 423 20.10 -0.55 -13.86
C ASP A 423 19.24 -1.77 -14.26
N PRO A 424 19.28 -2.88 -13.48
CA PRO A 424 18.55 -4.10 -13.77
C PRO A 424 17.03 -3.91 -13.74
N LEU A 425 16.50 -2.87 -13.09
CA LEU A 425 15.07 -2.58 -13.08
C LEU A 425 14.52 -2.45 -14.52
N PHE A 426 15.24 -1.78 -15.41
CA PHE A 426 14.80 -1.58 -16.80
C PHE A 426 14.85 -2.84 -17.65
N SER A 427 15.50 -3.93 -17.21
CA SER A 427 15.48 -5.21 -17.92
C SER A 427 14.12 -5.91 -17.86
N ARG A 428 13.31 -5.61 -16.84
CA ARG A 428 12.03 -6.27 -16.56
C ARG A 428 10.80 -5.39 -16.81
N VAL A 429 11.02 -4.09 -17.03
CA VAL A 429 9.95 -3.12 -17.27
C VAL A 429 9.70 -3.03 -18.77
N ARG A 430 8.45 -3.26 -19.17
CA ARG A 430 8.00 -3.10 -20.57
C ARG A 430 7.52 -1.67 -20.81
N PHE A 431 7.80 -1.14 -21.99
CA PHE A 431 7.26 0.11 -22.51
C PHE A 431 6.62 -0.18 -23.87
N ASP A 432 5.66 0.64 -24.26
CA ASP A 432 4.94 0.44 -25.53
C ASP A 432 5.76 1.02 -26.69
N VAL A 433 5.77 0.28 -27.81
CA VAL A 433 6.39 0.66 -29.09
C VAL A 433 5.31 1.09 -30.07
#